data_AF-A0A7X7IJ96-F1
#
_entry.id   AF-A0A7X7IJ96-F1
#
_cell.length_a   1.000
_cell.length_b   1.000
_cell.length_c   1.000
_cell.angle_alpha   90.00
_cell.angle_beta   90.00
_cell.angle_gamma   90.00
#
_symmetry.space_group_name_H-M   'P 1'
#
loop_
_entity.id
_entity.type
_entity.pdbx_description
1 polymer ?
#
loop_
_entity_poly.entity_id
_entity_poly.type
_entity_poly.pdbx_seq_one_letter_code
_entity_poly.pdbx_strand_id
1 'polypeptide(L)'
;KFAQPEPDDEKIIKEFGAPPIVGGASDPKAISADNHRRNFETFLKALDDGVEPELNGVEARKAVQIVLAVYESARTGRPVEIR
;
A
#
# COMPACT_ATOMS: atom_id res chain seq x y z
N LYS A 1 -8.41 4.25 21.74
CA LYS A 1 -9.56 4.59 22.61
C LYS A 1 -10.82 4.44 21.78
N PHE A 2 -11.86 3.81 22.31
CA PHE A 2 -13.14 3.70 21.63
C PHE A 2 -13.81 5.07 21.53
N ALA A 3 -14.64 5.27 20.51
CA ALA A 3 -15.35 6.52 20.27
C ALA A 3 -16.34 6.86 21.39
N GLN A 4 -16.89 5.83 22.04
CA GLN A 4 -17.69 5.93 23.26
C GLN A 4 -17.07 5.00 24.31
N PRO A 5 -16.35 5.54 25.30
CA PRO A 5 -15.65 4.72 26.28
C PRO A 5 -16.61 4.13 27.32
N GLU A 6 -16.55 2.82 27.50
CA GLU A 6 -17.27 2.07 28.54
C GLU A 6 -16.30 1.44 29.57
N PRO A 7 -16.76 1.12 30.79
CA PRO A 7 -15.90 0.56 31.85
C PRO A 7 -15.22 -0.75 31.46
N ASP A 8 -15.86 -1.57 30.62
CA ASP A 8 -15.33 -2.87 30.20
C ASP A 8 -14.30 -2.77 29.07
N ASP A 9 -14.14 -1.60 28.45
CA ASP A 9 -13.20 -1.38 27.36
C ASP A 9 -11.75 -1.63 27.78
N GLU A 10 -11.41 -1.35 29.04
CA GLU A 10 -10.06 -1.64 29.57
C GLU A 10 -9.75 -3.13 29.49
N LYS A 11 -10.74 -3.98 29.73
CA LYS A 11 -10.61 -5.44 29.67
C LYS A 11 -10.47 -5.89 28.22
N ILE A 12 -11.27 -5.34 27.32
CA ILE A 12 -11.21 -5.62 25.88
C ILE A 12 -9.86 -5.21 25.29
N ILE A 13 -9.36 -4.02 25.63
CA ILE A 13 -8.04 -3.54 25.17
C ILE A 13 -6.92 -4.42 25.72
N LYS A 14 -7.03 -4.87 26.98
CA LYS A 14 -6.02 -5.73 27.59
C LYS A 14 -6.00 -7.14 26.96
N GLU A 15 -7.14 -7.65 26.57
CA GLU A 15 -7.29 -9.03 26.06
C GLU A 15 -7.11 -9.14 24.54
N PHE A 16 -7.55 -8.12 23.79
CA PHE A 16 -7.58 -8.12 22.31
C PHE A 16 -6.85 -6.94 21.67
N GLY A 17 -6.35 -5.99 22.46
CA GLY A 17 -5.62 -4.85 21.94
C GLY A 17 -4.35 -5.29 21.23
N ALA A 18 -4.25 -4.98 19.93
CA ALA A 18 -2.99 -5.12 19.23
C ALA A 18 -1.95 -4.19 19.88
N PRO A 19 -0.67 -4.60 19.97
CA PRO A 19 0.40 -3.68 20.33
C PRO A 19 0.35 -2.47 19.39
N PRO A 20 0.78 -1.28 19.82
CA PRO A 20 0.81 -0.11 18.94
C PRO A 20 1.65 -0.44 17.70
N ILE A 21 0.96 -0.71 16.59
CA ILE A 21 1.58 -0.91 15.29
C ILE A 21 2.02 0.47 14.84
N VAL A 22 3.32 0.73 14.89
CA VAL A 22 3.91 1.89 14.21
C VAL A 22 4.03 1.50 12.75
N GLY A 23 3.14 2.04 11.92
CA GLY A 23 3.08 1.74 10.49
C GLY A 23 2.12 2.70 9.80
N GLY A 24 2.09 2.68 8.47
CA GLY A 24 1.33 3.68 7.70
C GLY A 24 -0.16 3.79 8.03
N ALA A 25 -0.76 2.75 8.64
CA ALA A 25 -2.17 2.75 9.06
C ALA A 25 -2.44 3.65 10.29
N SER A 26 -1.44 3.83 11.18
CA SER A 26 -1.55 4.63 12.40
C SER A 26 -0.91 6.01 12.26
N ASP A 27 0.20 6.10 11.52
CA ASP A 27 0.83 7.34 11.09
C ASP A 27 1.40 7.16 9.67
N PRO A 28 0.84 7.84 8.65
CA PRO A 28 1.38 7.79 7.29
C PRO A 28 2.87 8.17 7.22
N LYS A 29 3.37 9.02 8.13
CA LYS A 29 4.77 9.45 8.18
C LYS A 29 5.71 8.40 8.77
N ALA A 30 5.18 7.32 9.35
CA ALA A 30 5.99 6.19 9.80
C ALA A 30 6.59 5.38 8.64
N ILE A 31 6.16 5.63 7.39
CA ILE A 31 6.73 5.03 6.18
C ILE A 31 7.82 5.96 5.65
N SER A 32 9.03 5.41 5.43
CA SER A 32 10.13 6.18 4.81
C SER A 32 9.81 6.60 3.37
N ALA A 33 10.21 7.82 3.00
CA ALA A 33 10.13 8.33 1.64
C ALA A 33 11.24 7.81 0.71
N ASP A 34 12.17 6.99 1.21
CA ASP A 34 13.35 6.56 0.46
C ASP A 34 13.00 5.82 -0.84
N ASN A 35 11.94 5.01 -0.84
CA ASN A 35 11.51 4.30 -2.05
C ASN A 35 10.97 5.26 -3.12
N HIS A 36 10.27 6.32 -2.71
CA HIS A 36 9.84 7.36 -3.65
C HIS A 36 11.05 8.10 -4.23
N ARG A 37 12.04 8.43 -3.40
CA ARG A 37 13.28 9.05 -3.86
C ARG A 37 14.00 8.20 -4.90
N ARG A 38 14.16 6.90 -4.65
CA ARG A 38 14.77 5.95 -5.59
C ARG A 38 14.03 5.89 -6.93
N ASN A 39 12.70 5.92 -6.93
CA ASN A 39 11.93 5.98 -8.17
C ASN A 39 12.25 7.22 -9.00
N PHE A 40 12.38 8.39 -8.35
CA PHE A 40 12.77 9.62 -9.03
C PHE A 40 14.22 9.58 -9.53
N GLU A 41 15.15 9.06 -8.72
CA GLU A 41 16.56 8.89 -9.12
C GLU A 41 16.67 8.03 -10.39
N THR A 42 15.96 6.90 -10.46
CA THR A 42 15.93 6.04 -11.65
C THR A 42 15.34 6.76 -12.87
N PHE A 43 14.24 7.49 -12.69
CA PHE A 43 13.62 8.24 -13.77
C PHE A 43 14.53 9.34 -14.33
N LEU A 44 15.14 10.14 -13.44
CA LEU A 44 16.06 11.20 -13.83
C LEU A 44 17.30 10.64 -14.55
N LYS A 45 17.85 9.53 -14.05
CA LYS A 45 18.95 8.85 -14.72
C LYS A 45 18.60 8.41 -16.14
N ALA A 46 17.43 7.80 -16.34
CA ALA A 46 16.97 7.39 -17.68
C ALA A 46 16.81 8.60 -18.62
N LEU A 47 16.34 9.72 -18.10
CA LEU A 47 16.22 10.97 -18.83
C LEU A 47 17.59 11.51 -19.28
N ASP A 48 18.56 11.57 -18.37
CA ASP A 48 19.93 12.02 -18.66
C ASP A 48 20.64 11.11 -19.67
N ASP A 49 20.44 9.79 -19.54
CA ASP A 49 21.01 8.78 -20.44
C ASP A 49 20.28 8.70 -21.79
N GLY A 50 19.12 9.36 -21.94
CA GLY A 50 18.31 9.32 -23.17
C GLY A 50 17.71 7.96 -23.49
N VAL A 51 17.47 7.14 -22.46
CA VAL A 51 16.88 5.78 -22.58
C VAL A 51 15.48 5.74 -22.00
N GLU A 52 14.71 4.70 -22.34
CA GLU A 52 13.40 4.49 -21.74
C GLU A 52 13.57 4.09 -20.25
N PRO A 53 12.82 4.71 -19.31
CA PRO A 53 12.86 4.31 -17.92
C PRO A 53 12.32 2.90 -17.74
N GLU A 54 12.94 2.14 -16.83
CA GLU A 54 12.50 0.77 -16.50
C GLU A 54 11.02 0.71 -16.10
N LEU A 55 10.53 1.74 -15.40
CA LEU A 55 9.11 1.92 -15.07
C LEU A 55 8.43 2.85 -16.07
N ASN A 56 8.17 2.35 -17.28
CA ASN A 56 7.39 3.06 -18.29
C ASN A 56 5.87 2.90 -18.08
N GLY A 57 5.06 3.52 -18.94
CA GLY A 57 3.60 3.45 -18.85
C GLY A 57 3.03 2.03 -19.00
N VAL A 58 3.66 1.19 -19.84
CA VAL A 58 3.22 -0.20 -20.04
C VAL A 58 3.50 -1.04 -18.80
N GLU A 59 4.65 -0.85 -18.16
CA GLU A 59 4.99 -1.51 -16.91
C GLU A 59 4.10 -1.03 -15.76
N ALA A 60 3.92 0.28 -15.63
CA ALA A 60 3.09 0.89 -14.58
C ALA A 60 1.63 0.42 -14.62
N ARG A 61 1.10 0.06 -15.80
CA ARG A 61 -0.29 -0.43 -15.95
C ARG A 61 -0.56 -1.73 -15.18
N LYS A 62 0.47 -2.55 -14.91
CA LYS A 62 0.33 -3.84 -14.23
C LYS A 62 -0.25 -3.67 -12.82
N ALA A 63 0.16 -2.62 -12.10
CA ALA A 63 -0.37 -2.34 -10.77
C ALA A 63 -1.88 -2.09 -10.80
N VAL A 64 -2.36 -1.32 -11.78
CA VAL A 64 -3.80 -1.05 -11.98
C VAL A 64 -4.54 -2.34 -12.34
N GLN A 65 -3.97 -3.16 -13.23
CA GLN A 65 -4.58 -4.42 -13.64
C GLN A 65 -4.75 -5.39 -12.46
N ILE A 66 -3.77 -5.45 -11.55
CA ILE A 66 -3.86 -6.25 -10.33
C ILE A 66 -4.99 -5.73 -9.42
N VAL A 67 -5.07 -4.42 -9.20
CA VAL A 67 -6.13 -3.81 -8.38
C VAL A 67 -7.51 -4.13 -8.95
N LEU A 68 -7.68 -4.00 -10.27
CA LEU A 68 -8.93 -4.36 -10.95
C LEU A 68 -9.26 -5.85 -10.81
N ALA A 69 -8.27 -6.73 -10.92
CA ALA A 69 -8.46 -8.17 -10.73
C ALA A 69 -8.88 -8.52 -9.30
N VAL A 70 -8.34 -7.82 -8.29
CA VAL A 70 -8.78 -7.97 -6.88
C VAL A 70 -10.24 -7.57 -6.72
N TYR A 71 -10.65 -6.42 -7.28
CA TYR A 71 -12.06 -6.00 -7.22
C TYR A 71 -12.99 -6.97 -7.94
N GLU A 72 -12.60 -7.45 -9.11
CA GLU A 72 -13.38 -8.43 -9.88
C GLU A 72 -13.50 -9.77 -9.13
N SER A 73 -12.42 -10.23 -8.51
CA SER A 73 -12.42 -11.43 -7.67
C SER A 73 -13.36 -11.29 -6.47
N ALA A 74 -13.28 -10.16 -5.75
CA ALA A 74 -14.18 -9.89 -4.63
C ALA A 74 -15.66 -9.83 -5.05
N ARG A 75 -15.94 -9.26 -6.23
CA ARG A 75 -17.30 -9.15 -6.78
C ARG A 75 -17.88 -10.50 -7.21
N THR A 76 -17.04 -11.39 -7.74
CA THR A 76 -17.48 -12.65 -8.34
C THR A 76 -17.29 -13.88 -7.44
N GLY A 77 -16.49 -13.77 -6.39
CA GLY A 77 -16.09 -14.88 -5.52
C GLY A 77 -15.18 -15.89 -6.22
N ARG A 78 -14.50 -15.51 -7.32
CA ARG A 78 -13.66 -16.42 -8.12
C ARG A 78 -12.28 -15.81 -8.39
N PRO A 79 -11.22 -16.63 -8.47
CA PRO A 79 -9.91 -16.15 -8.93
C PRO A 79 -9.99 -15.51 -10.32
N VAL A 80 -9.21 -14.45 -10.53
CA VAL A 80 -9.10 -13.73 -11.80
C VAL A 80 -7.67 -13.87 -12.33
N GLU A 81 -7.54 -14.37 -13.56
CA GLU A 81 -6.24 -14.49 -14.24
C GLU A 81 -5.81 -13.14 -14.82
N ILE A 82 -4.55 -12.78 -14.61
CA ILE A 82 -3.94 -11.52 -15.06
C ILE A 82 -3.04 -11.86 -16.26
N ARG A 83 -3.03 -11.00 -17.28
CA ARG A 83 -2.29 -11.17 -18.54
C ARG A 83 -1.22 -10.11 -18.72
#